data_AF-A0A183PWH8-F1
#
_entry.id   AF-A0A183PWH8-F1
#
_cell.length_a   1.000
_cell.length_b   1.000
_cell.length_c   1.000
_cell.angle_alpha   90.00
_cell.angle_beta   90.00
_cell.angle_gamma   90.00
#
_symmetry.space_group_name_H-M   'P 1'
#
loop_
_entity.id
_entity.type
_entity.pdbx_description
1 polymer ?
#
loop_
_entity_poly.entity_id
_entity_poly.type
_entity_poly.pdbx_seq_one_letter_code
_entity_poly.pdbx_strand_id
1 'polypeptide(L)'
;MCISLLFDEEAYEKVSEVKKPIFVFDWLCSLEKRLVAENRQAIKECQEDLVQQLLSHLTHAPGRPTHKLLGRCFANLFLVGDSLLLYTAVNTCNALLKSRDDGLACINSRLAALSCLGAIYKRLGRMIGRSFEDSVIIMVKLIKQVM
;
A
#
# COMPACT_ATOMS: atom_id res chain seq x y z
N MET A 1 14.60 -20.24 -2.72
CA MET A 1 15.46 -19.10 -3.09
C MET A 1 14.53 -17.95 -3.49
N CYS A 2 14.12 -17.09 -2.54
CA CYS A 2 13.20 -15.96 -2.75
C CYS A 2 13.90 -14.80 -3.47
N ILE A 3 14.37 -15.01 -4.70
CA ILE A 3 14.98 -13.95 -5.50
C ILE A 3 13.86 -13.08 -6.09
N SER A 4 13.86 -11.77 -5.90
CA SER A 4 13.50 -11.09 -4.66
C SER A 4 12.15 -10.43 -4.91
N LEU A 5 11.11 -10.77 -4.14
CA LEU A 5 9.86 -9.98 -4.17
C LEU A 5 10.06 -8.61 -3.50
N LEU A 6 11.06 -8.53 -2.62
CA LEU A 6 11.42 -7.36 -1.85
C LEU A 6 12.00 -6.26 -2.73
N PHE A 7 11.71 -5.03 -2.35
CA PHE A 7 12.32 -3.84 -2.91
C PHE A 7 13.82 -3.83 -2.60
N ASP A 8 14.64 -3.55 -3.61
CA ASP A 8 16.10 -3.47 -3.48
C ASP A 8 16.48 -2.03 -3.10
N GLU A 9 16.62 -1.79 -1.80
CA GLU A 9 16.98 -0.48 -1.24
C GLU A 9 18.41 -0.06 -1.63
N GLU A 10 19.35 -1.01 -1.71
CA GLU A 10 20.73 -0.72 -2.12
C GLU A 10 20.82 -0.29 -3.58
N ALA A 11 20.04 -0.93 -4.46
CA ALA A 11 19.92 -0.52 -5.85
C ALA A 11 19.22 0.84 -5.94
N TYR A 12 18.17 1.07 -5.14
CA TYR A 12 17.42 2.33 -5.13
C TYR A 12 18.28 3.54 -4.77
N GLU A 13 19.17 3.42 -3.78
CA GLU A 13 20.07 4.52 -3.39
C GLU A 13 21.06 4.89 -4.50
N LYS A 14 21.40 3.96 -5.39
CA LYS A 14 22.29 4.20 -6.54
C LYS A 14 21.55 4.81 -7.74
N VAL A 15 20.22 4.85 -7.72
CA VAL A 15 19.40 5.40 -8.79
C VAL A 15 19.34 6.93 -8.68
N SER A 16 19.44 7.63 -9.81
CA SER A 16 19.30 9.08 -9.84
C SER A 16 17.89 9.54 -9.43
N GLU A 17 17.77 10.70 -8.79
CA GLU A 17 16.48 11.24 -8.30
C GLU A 17 15.36 11.23 -9.35
N VAL A 18 15.70 11.52 -10.62
CA VAL A 18 14.76 11.52 -11.75
C VAL A 18 14.20 10.11 -12.03
N LYS A 19 14.99 9.07 -11.79
CA LYS A 19 14.63 7.67 -12.06
C LYS A 19 14.04 6.95 -10.85
N LYS A 20 14.19 7.48 -9.63
CA LYS A 20 13.66 6.88 -8.39
C LYS A 20 12.15 6.56 -8.45
N PRO A 21 11.27 7.46 -8.93
CA PRO A 21 9.85 7.15 -9.06
C PRO A 21 9.56 6.01 -10.04
N ILE A 22 10.35 5.90 -11.12
CA ILE A 22 10.23 4.84 -12.13
C ILE A 22 10.63 3.50 -11.52
N PHE A 23 11.73 3.48 -10.76
CA PHE A 23 12.22 2.28 -10.08
C PHE A 23 11.16 1.70 -9.12
N VAL A 24 10.51 2.55 -8.31
CA VAL A 24 9.41 2.14 -7.42
C VAL A 24 8.23 1.61 -8.23
N PHE A 25 7.86 2.30 -9.31
CA PHE A 25 6.73 1.89 -10.16
C PHE A 25 6.97 0.53 -10.82
N ASP A 26 8.16 0.29 -11.36
CA ASP A 26 8.53 -0.97 -12.01
C ASP A 26 8.55 -2.13 -11.01
N TRP A 27 9.09 -1.90 -9.81
CA TRP A 27 9.03 -2.88 -8.73
C TRP A 27 7.59 -3.23 -8.37
N LEU A 28 6.72 -2.24 -8.13
CA LEU A 28 5.32 -2.49 -7.80
C LEU A 28 4.57 -3.23 -8.94
N CYS A 29 4.88 -2.93 -10.20
CA CYS A 29 4.28 -3.62 -11.35
C CYS A 29 4.72 -5.09 -11.40
N SER A 30 6.00 -5.35 -11.15
CA SER A 30 6.56 -6.69 -11.05
C SER A 30 5.96 -7.45 -9.87
N LEU A 31 5.91 -6.81 -8.70
CA LEU A 31 5.33 -7.36 -7.47
C LEU A 31 3.88 -7.78 -7.68
N GLU A 32 3.05 -6.92 -8.28
CA GLU A 32 1.65 -7.26 -8.51
C GLU A 32 1.48 -8.56 -9.32
N LYS A 33 2.26 -8.70 -10.42
CA LYS A 33 2.22 -9.88 -11.28
C LYS A 33 2.72 -11.12 -10.54
N ARG A 34 3.82 -10.97 -9.79
CA ARG A 34 4.46 -12.08 -9.09
C ARG A 34 3.65 -12.58 -7.90
N LEU A 35 2.95 -11.70 -7.16
CA LEU A 35 2.08 -12.12 -6.06
C LEU A 35 0.99 -13.12 -6.49
N VAL A 36 0.59 -13.10 -7.76
CA VAL A 36 -0.39 -14.04 -8.33
C VAL A 36 0.26 -15.32 -8.86
N ALA A 37 1.53 -15.25 -9.30
CA ALA A 37 2.24 -16.35 -9.95
C ALA A 37 3.15 -17.16 -9.01
N GLU A 38 3.60 -16.57 -7.90
CA GLU A 38 4.56 -17.15 -6.97
C GLU A 38 3.90 -18.13 -5.99
N ASN A 39 4.70 -19.05 -5.43
CA ASN A 39 4.21 -19.99 -4.43
C ASN A 39 3.78 -19.27 -3.14
N ARG A 40 2.60 -19.62 -2.61
CA ARG A 40 2.06 -19.13 -1.32
C ARG A 40 3.07 -19.24 -0.17
N GLN A 41 3.85 -20.32 -0.12
CA GLN A 41 4.82 -20.51 0.95
C GLN A 41 5.94 -19.46 0.88
N ALA A 42 6.46 -19.20 -0.33
CA ALA A 42 7.48 -18.18 -0.55
C ALA A 42 6.97 -16.76 -0.25
N ILE A 43 5.69 -16.48 -0.56
CA ILE A 43 5.06 -15.20 -0.22
C ILE A 43 4.97 -15.03 1.30
N LYS A 44 4.55 -16.06 2.03
CA LYS A 44 4.43 -15.99 3.51
C LYS A 44 5.78 -15.76 4.18
N GLU A 45 6.86 -16.33 3.66
CA GLU A 45 8.22 -16.17 4.20
C GLU A 45 8.72 -14.72 4.16
N CYS A 46 8.26 -13.92 3.20
CA CYS A 46 8.66 -12.52 3.04
C CYS A 46 7.51 -11.51 3.22
N GLN A 47 6.34 -11.98 3.70
CA GLN A 47 5.15 -11.15 3.76
C GLN A 47 5.29 -9.97 4.72
N GLU A 48 5.91 -10.19 5.89
CA GLU A 48 6.12 -9.14 6.88
C GLU A 48 6.97 -8.00 6.30
N ASP A 49 8.11 -8.34 5.70
CA ASP A 49 9.01 -7.39 5.04
C ASP A 49 8.30 -6.65 3.89
N LEU A 50 7.54 -7.36 3.05
CA LEU A 50 6.76 -6.76 1.97
C LEU A 50 5.72 -5.76 2.50
N VAL A 51 5.02 -6.08 3.59
CA VAL A 51 4.07 -5.15 4.20
C VAL A 51 4.78 -3.90 4.69
N GLN A 52 5.93 -4.02 5.36
CA GLN A 52 6.69 -2.86 5.84
C GLN A 52 7.17 -1.99 4.67
N GLN A 53 7.72 -2.57 3.61
CA GLN A 53 8.16 -1.83 2.44
C GLN A 53 6.99 -1.12 1.74
N LEU A 54 5.86 -1.81 1.55
CA LEU A 54 4.66 -1.20 0.95
C LEU A 54 4.12 -0.05 1.81
N LEU A 55 4.16 -0.16 3.14
CA LEU A 55 3.76 0.92 4.05
C LEU A 55 4.73 2.11 4.01
N SER A 56 6.04 1.86 3.90
CA SER A 56 7.04 2.91 3.71
C SER A 56 6.85 3.67 2.38
N HIS A 57 6.52 2.96 1.30
CA HIS A 57 6.21 3.61 0.02
C HIS A 57 4.86 4.33 0.03
N LEU A 58 3.92 3.92 0.88
CA LEU A 58 2.64 4.60 1.07
C LEU A 58 2.82 6.00 1.66
N THR A 59 3.74 6.16 2.62
CA THR A 59 4.00 7.44 3.29
C THR A 59 4.78 8.43 2.42
N HIS A 60 5.50 7.93 1.40
CA HIS A 60 6.34 8.74 0.49
C HIS A 60 5.88 8.67 -0.98
N ALA A 61 4.61 8.35 -1.24
CA ALA A 61 4.14 8.00 -2.59
C ALA A 61 4.29 9.17 -3.60
N PRO A 62 5.06 9.02 -4.70
CA PRO A 62 5.39 10.13 -5.59
C PRO A 62 4.34 10.39 -6.71
N GLY A 63 3.24 9.64 -6.81
CA GLY A 63 2.25 9.90 -7.87
C GLY A 63 1.02 8.99 -7.96
N ARG A 64 -0.03 9.50 -8.65
CA ARG A 64 -1.34 8.83 -8.83
C ARG A 64 -1.29 7.40 -9.39
N PRO A 65 -0.44 7.05 -10.38
CA PRO A 65 -0.35 5.67 -10.88
C PRO A 65 0.10 4.69 -9.78
N THR A 66 1.05 5.12 -8.96
CA THR A 66 1.63 4.35 -7.85
C THR A 66 0.60 4.06 -6.76
N HIS A 67 -0.33 4.98 -6.49
CA HIS A 67 -1.37 4.83 -5.46
C HIS A 67 -2.27 3.62 -5.72
N LYS A 68 -2.77 3.50 -6.96
CA LYS A 68 -3.64 2.37 -7.35
C LYS A 68 -2.89 1.05 -7.31
N LEU A 69 -1.62 1.08 -7.71
CA LEU A 69 -0.77 -0.10 -7.77
C LEU A 69 -0.43 -0.61 -6.36
N LEU A 70 -0.07 0.29 -5.42
CA LEU A 70 0.09 -0.03 -4.00
C LEU A 70 -1.14 -0.74 -3.42
N GLY A 71 -2.33 -0.19 -3.66
CA GLY A 71 -3.58 -0.81 -3.19
C GLY A 71 -3.81 -2.22 -3.75
N ARG A 72 -3.49 -2.42 -5.03
CA ARG A 72 -3.59 -3.75 -5.67
C ARG A 72 -2.57 -4.73 -5.10
N CYS A 73 -1.33 -4.28 -4.85
CA CYS A 73 -0.29 -5.08 -4.21
C CYS A 73 -0.71 -5.51 -2.80
N PHE A 74 -1.18 -4.59 -1.94
CA PHE A 74 -1.71 -4.95 -0.62
C PHE A 74 -2.86 -5.95 -0.72
N ALA A 75 -3.83 -5.70 -1.60
CA ALA A 75 -4.97 -6.59 -1.75
C ALA A 75 -4.57 -7.99 -2.25
N ASN A 76 -3.61 -8.11 -3.17
CA ASN A 76 -3.07 -9.39 -3.63
C ASN A 76 -2.27 -10.09 -2.54
N LEU A 77 -1.41 -9.36 -1.83
CA LEU A 77 -0.55 -9.90 -0.79
C LEU A 77 -1.37 -10.57 0.32
N PHE A 78 -2.36 -9.86 0.87
CA PHE A 78 -3.23 -10.39 1.93
C PHE A 78 -4.25 -11.43 1.44
N LEU A 79 -4.51 -11.50 0.12
CA LEU A 79 -5.38 -12.54 -0.46
C LEU A 79 -4.65 -13.88 -0.61
N VAL A 80 -3.37 -13.85 -0.99
CA VAL A 80 -2.58 -15.04 -1.28
C VAL A 80 -1.79 -15.50 -0.05
N GLY A 81 -1.35 -14.54 0.77
CA GLY A 81 -0.64 -14.74 2.02
C GLY A 81 -1.56 -14.94 3.22
N ASP A 82 -1.17 -14.40 4.38
CA ASP A 82 -2.00 -14.35 5.59
C ASP A 82 -2.63 -12.97 5.82
N SER A 83 -3.49 -12.84 6.83
CA SER A 83 -4.17 -11.59 7.18
C SER A 83 -3.67 -10.93 8.47
N LEU A 84 -2.52 -11.36 9.02
CA LEU A 84 -2.04 -10.92 10.33
C LEU A 84 -1.81 -9.40 10.36
N LEU A 85 -1.18 -8.87 9.31
CA LEU A 85 -0.86 -7.44 9.20
C LEU A 85 -1.91 -6.62 8.45
N LEU A 86 -3.04 -7.23 8.07
CA LEU A 86 -4.10 -6.54 7.33
C LEU A 86 -4.67 -5.36 8.13
N TYR A 87 -4.91 -5.57 9.43
CA TYR A 87 -5.37 -4.52 10.33
C TYR A 87 -4.33 -3.40 10.48
N THR A 88 -3.05 -3.74 10.57
CA THR A 88 -1.96 -2.76 10.61
C THR A 88 -1.98 -1.88 9.36
N ALA A 89 -2.09 -2.48 8.16
CA ALA A 89 -2.13 -1.72 6.92
C ALA A 89 -3.34 -0.78 6.83
N VAL A 90 -4.52 -1.26 7.23
CA VAL A 90 -5.75 -0.44 7.28
C VAL A 90 -5.61 0.70 8.29
N ASN A 91 -5.07 0.43 9.47
CA ASN A 91 -4.86 1.45 10.51
C ASN A 91 -3.86 2.51 10.08
N THR A 92 -2.78 2.15 9.41
CA THR A 92 -1.82 3.11 8.83
C THR A 92 -2.48 3.99 7.78
N CYS A 93 -3.28 3.41 6.88
CA CYS A 93 -4.05 4.20 5.91
C CYS A 93 -5.01 5.18 6.60
N ASN A 94 -5.72 4.71 7.63
CA ASN A 94 -6.62 5.55 8.41
C ASN A 94 -5.89 6.68 9.16
N ALA A 95 -4.68 6.42 9.68
CA ALA A 95 -3.86 7.43 10.31
C ALA A 95 -3.44 8.52 9.32
N LEU A 96 -3.02 8.13 8.10
CA LEU A 96 -2.70 9.08 7.04
C LEU A 96 -3.90 9.95 6.68
N LEU A 97 -5.09 9.36 6.53
CA LEU A 97 -6.33 10.09 6.24
C LEU A 97 -6.73 11.10 7.33
N LYS A 98 -6.36 10.87 8.59
CA LYS A 98 -6.63 11.79 9.71
C LYS A 98 -5.66 12.97 9.75
N SER A 99 -4.55 12.92 9.01
CA SER A 99 -3.56 14.00 8.99
C SER A 99 -4.18 15.31 8.47
N ARG A 100 -3.89 16.40 9.18
CA ARG A 100 -4.29 17.78 8.82
C ARG A 100 -3.18 18.57 8.11
N ASP A 101 -2.05 17.93 7.83
CA ASP A 101 -0.97 18.57 7.08
C ASP A 101 -1.36 18.71 5.60
N ASP A 102 -1.30 19.93 5.10
CA ASP A 102 -1.64 20.30 3.72
C ASP A 102 -0.41 20.43 2.82
N GLY A 103 0.77 20.00 3.29
CA GLY A 103 1.93 19.78 2.46
C GLY A 103 1.64 18.81 1.30
N LEU A 104 2.19 19.11 0.12
CA LEU A 104 1.99 18.30 -1.10
C LEU A 104 2.30 16.80 -0.90
N ALA A 105 3.33 16.49 -0.11
CA ALA A 105 3.69 15.13 0.25
C ALA A 105 2.57 14.45 1.08
N CYS A 106 2.05 15.13 2.10
CA CYS A 106 0.96 14.59 2.94
C CYS A 106 -0.33 14.39 2.13
N ILE A 107 -0.67 15.33 1.24
CA ILE A 107 -1.80 15.19 0.31
C ILE A 107 -1.66 13.92 -0.54
N ASN A 108 -0.47 13.69 -1.12
CA ASN A 108 -0.22 12.49 -1.91
C ASN A 108 -0.37 11.21 -1.09
N SER A 109 0.18 11.16 0.12
CA SER A 109 0.05 10.00 1.02
C SER A 109 -1.40 9.78 1.48
N ARG A 110 -2.19 10.84 1.68
CA ARG A 110 -3.65 10.74 1.93
C ARG A 110 -4.38 10.11 0.74
N LEU A 111 -4.10 10.58 -0.47
CA LEU A 111 -4.71 10.04 -1.70
C LEU A 111 -4.26 8.59 -1.97
N ALA A 112 -3.02 8.24 -1.64
CA ALA A 112 -2.51 6.89 -1.70
C ALA A 112 -3.24 5.98 -0.71
N ALA A 113 -3.36 6.40 0.55
CA ALA A 113 -4.10 5.70 1.59
C ALA A 113 -5.56 5.45 1.20
N LEU A 114 -6.24 6.47 0.64
CA LEU A 114 -7.61 6.32 0.14
C LEU A 114 -7.72 5.27 -0.97
N SER A 115 -6.78 5.29 -1.91
CA SER A 115 -6.73 4.31 -3.02
C SER A 115 -6.45 2.90 -2.50
N CYS A 116 -5.58 2.76 -1.50
CA CYS A 116 -5.27 1.48 -0.85
C CYS A 116 -6.47 0.92 -0.09
N LEU A 117 -7.14 1.72 0.75
CA LEU A 117 -8.35 1.30 1.45
C LEU A 117 -9.43 0.86 0.46
N GLY A 118 -9.64 1.60 -0.64
CA GLY A 118 -10.59 1.22 -1.68
C GLY A 118 -10.28 -0.16 -2.30
N ALA A 119 -9.02 -0.42 -2.63
CA ALA A 119 -8.61 -1.71 -3.20
C ALA A 119 -8.72 -2.86 -2.18
N ILE A 120 -8.30 -2.61 -0.94
CA ILE A 120 -8.36 -3.56 0.17
C ILE A 120 -9.82 -3.92 0.47
N TYR A 121 -10.71 -2.94 0.69
CA TYR A 121 -12.13 -3.22 0.99
C TYR A 121 -12.86 -3.90 -0.15
N LYS A 122 -12.54 -3.55 -1.40
CA LYS A 122 -13.13 -4.20 -2.58
C LYS A 122 -12.88 -5.71 -2.61
N ARG A 123 -11.72 -6.18 -2.14
CA ARG A 123 -11.33 -7.60 -2.22
C ARG A 123 -11.42 -8.35 -0.90
N LEU A 124 -11.12 -7.69 0.19
CA LEU A 124 -10.92 -8.28 1.52
C LEU A 124 -11.94 -7.76 2.53
N GLY A 125 -12.97 -7.03 2.11
CA GLY A 125 -13.93 -6.38 3.02
C GLY A 125 -14.58 -7.33 4.05
N ARG A 126 -14.82 -8.60 3.69
CA ARG A 126 -15.36 -9.61 4.61
C ARG A 126 -14.42 -9.93 5.78
N MET A 127 -13.12 -9.70 5.61
CA MET A 127 -12.08 -10.01 6.60
C MET A 127 -11.80 -8.84 7.55
N ILE A 128 -12.25 -7.62 7.22
CA ILE A 128 -11.83 -6.37 7.89
C ILE A 128 -12.90 -5.84 8.88
N GLY A 129 -14.03 -6.55 9.02
CA GLY A 129 -14.98 -6.39 10.11
C GLY A 129 -15.25 -4.93 10.55
N ARG A 130 -15.07 -4.65 11.84
CA ARG A 130 -15.34 -3.34 12.46
C ARG A 130 -14.46 -2.20 11.93
N SER A 131 -13.27 -2.48 11.42
CA SER A 131 -12.40 -1.42 10.86
C SER A 131 -13.00 -0.77 9.61
N PHE A 132 -13.97 -1.42 8.96
CA PHE A 132 -14.74 -0.80 7.88
C PHE A 132 -15.53 0.42 8.37
N GLU A 133 -16.23 0.33 9.50
CA GLU A 133 -17.03 1.42 10.05
C GLU A 133 -16.16 2.64 10.37
N ASP A 134 -15.03 2.42 11.04
CA ASP A 134 -14.07 3.48 11.37
C ASP A 134 -13.55 4.20 10.12
N SER A 135 -13.19 3.43 9.10
CA SER A 135 -12.63 3.96 7.84
C SER A 135 -13.68 4.77 7.07
N VAL A 136 -14.92 4.29 7.01
CA VAL A 136 -16.03 5.01 6.36
C VAL A 136 -16.35 6.30 7.11
N ILE A 137 -16.36 6.30 8.44
CA ILE A 137 -16.59 7.50 9.25
C ILE A 137 -15.51 8.56 8.95
N ILE A 138 -14.24 8.16 8.84
CA ILE A 138 -13.14 9.06 8.47
C ILE A 138 -13.36 9.63 7.06
N MET A 139 -13.64 8.77 6.08
CA MET A 139 -13.87 9.18 4.69
C MET A 139 -15.06 10.14 4.56
N VAL A 140 -16.17 9.88 5.25
CA VAL A 140 -17.36 10.76 5.25
C VAL A 140 -17.02 12.12 5.84
N LYS A 141 -16.24 12.18 6.93
CA LYS A 141 -15.78 13.45 7.50
C LYS A 141 -14.93 14.24 6.51
N LEU A 142 -14.04 13.57 5.77
CA LEU A 142 -13.21 14.22 4.76
C LEU A 142 -14.03 14.78 3.60
N ILE A 143 -15.02 14.04 3.09
CA ILE A 143 -15.91 14.54 2.01
C ILE A 143 -16.67 15.78 2.47
N LYS A 144 -17.17 15.78 3.71
CA LYS A 144 -17.89 16.92 4.30
C LYS A 144 -17.02 18.16 4.51
N GLN A 145 -15.69 18.04 4.53
CA GLN A 145 -14.78 19.18 4.64
C GLN A 145 -14.47 19.84 3.29
N VAL A 146 -14.72 19.13 2.19
CA VAL A 146 -14.49 19.61 0.82
C VAL A 146 -15.75 20.22 0.20
N MET A 147 -16.92 19.81 0.68
CA MET A 147 -18.22 20.44 0.37
C MET A 147 -18.44 21.71 1.19
#